data_AF-A0A961Q298-F1
#
_entry.id   AF-A0A961Q298-F1
#
_cell.length_a   1.000
_cell.length_b   1.000
_cell.length_c   1.000
_cell.angle_alpha   90.00
_cell.angle_beta   90.00
_cell.angle_gamma   90.00
#
_symmetry.space_group_name_H-M   'P 1'
#
loop_
_entity.id
_entity.type
_entity.pdbx_description
1 polymer ?
#
loop_
_entity_poly.entity_id
_entity_poly.type
_entity_poly.pdbx_seq_one_letter_code
_entity_poly.pdbx_strand_id
1 'polypeptide(L)' 'MTHFSFAQVIRGALTGQKNWTPQWPDREPKAAYDVVIVGAGGHGLGAAYYLAKEHGITNVA' A
#
# COMPACT_ATOMS: atom_id res chain seq x y z
N MET A 1 3.96 -6.63 12.62
CA MET A 1 4.16 -5.32 11.97
C MET A 1 5.31 -4.61 12.66
N THR A 2 6.25 -4.04 11.90
CA THR A 2 7.38 -3.31 12.50
C THR A 2 6.87 -1.98 13.06
N HIS A 3 7.16 -1.69 14.33
CA HIS A 3 6.82 -0.40 14.91
C HIS A 3 7.86 0.64 14.50
N PHE A 4 7.55 1.48 13.53
CA PHE A 4 8.49 2.46 12.99
C PHE A 4 8.90 3.51 14.04
N SER A 5 10.21 3.73 14.17
CA SER A 5 10.78 4.83 14.93
C SER A 5 12.01 5.37 14.20
N PHE A 6 12.38 6.62 14.48
CA PHE A 6 13.54 7.26 13.86
C PHE A 6 14.83 6.43 14.04
N ALA A 7 15.07 5.91 15.25
CA ALA A 7 16.21 5.05 15.54
C ALA A 7 16.19 3.74 14.72
N GLN A 8 15.00 3.15 14.50
CA GLN A 8 14.88 1.94 13.68
C GLN A 8 15.13 2.21 12.19
N VAL A 9 14.68 3.36 11.68
CA VAL A 9 14.94 3.75 10.28
C VAL A 9 16.44 3.95 10.06
N ILE A 10 17.13 4.66 10.97
CA ILE A 10 18.59 4.82 10.90
C ILE A 10 19.28 3.45 10.97
N ARG A 11 18.88 2.59 11.90
CA ARG A 11 19.44 1.24 12.02
C ARG A 11 19.19 0.41 10.76
N GLY A 12 18.02 0.52 10.15
CA GLY A 12 17.69 -0.12 8.87
C GLY A 12 18.61 0.35 7.75
N ALA A 13 18.86 1.66 7.65
CA ALA A 13 19.80 2.23 6.67
C ALA A 13 21.23 1.70 6.87
N LEU A 14 21.72 1.70 8.12
CA LEU A 14 23.07 1.22 8.45
C LEU A 14 23.24 -0.30 8.27
N THR A 15 22.15 -1.08 8.36
CA THR A 15 22.19 -2.54 8.21
C THR A 15 21.81 -3.02 6.81
N GLY A 16 21.61 -2.10 5.86
CA GLY A 16 21.25 -2.43 4.48
C GLY A 16 19.84 -3.00 4.32
N GLN A 17 18.88 -2.52 5.13
CA GLN A 17 17.45 -2.88 5.06
C GLN A 17 17.14 -4.38 5.27
N LYS A 18 17.98 -5.11 6.02
CA LYS A 18 17.89 -6.58 6.15
C LYS A 18 16.85 -7.09 7.15
N ASN A 19 16.36 -6.25 8.06
CA ASN A 19 15.59 -6.70 9.23
C ASN A 19 14.12 -6.23 9.22
N TRP A 20 13.58 -5.90 8.05
CA TRP A 20 12.16 -5.56 7.95
C TRP A 20 11.30 -6.81 8.01
N THR A 21 10.23 -6.73 8.79
CA THR A 21 9.15 -7.72 8.69
C THR A 21 8.25 -7.37 7.50
N PRO A 22 7.45 -8.32 6.97
CA PRO A 22 6.40 -8.00 6.01
C PRO A 22 5.46 -6.91 6.59
N GLN A 23 5.25 -5.83 5.84
CA GLN A 23 4.46 -4.69 6.30
C GLN A 23 2.99 -4.79 5.87
N TRP A 24 2.76 -5.41 4.71
CA TRP A 24 1.41 -5.67 4.20
C TRP A 24 1.09 -7.15 4.36
N PRO A 25 -0.13 -7.48 4.84
CA PRO A 25 -0.60 -8.85 4.84
C PRO A 25 -0.76 -9.32 3.38
N ASP A 26 -0.31 -10.54 3.11
CA ASP A 26 -0.59 -11.22 1.85
C ASP A 26 -2.04 -11.69 1.88
N ARG A 27 -2.96 -10.82 1.44
CA ARG A 27 -4.39 -11.12 1.37
C ARG A 27 -4.75 -11.56 -0.04
N GLU A 28 -5.50 -12.65 -0.13
CA GLU A 28 -6.15 -13.02 -1.37
C GLU A 28 -7.06 -11.87 -1.86
N PRO A 29 -7.03 -11.54 -3.15
CA PRO A 29 -7.97 -10.60 -3.74
C PRO A 29 -9.41 -11.07 -3.53
N LYS A 30 -10.34 -10.13 -3.39
CA LYS A 30 -11.77 -10.44 -3.40
C LYS A 30 -12.14 -11.05 -4.76
N ALA A 31 -13.21 -11.83 -4.78
CA ALA A 31 -13.74 -12.41 -6.02
C ALA A 31 -14.16 -11.33 -7.06
N ALA A 32 -14.52 -10.12 -6.61
CA ALA A 32 -14.92 -9.03 -7.47
C ALA A 32 -14.62 -7.64 -6.84
N TYR A 33 -14.37 -6.68 -7.73
CA TYR A 33 -14.21 -5.27 -7.44
C TYR A 33 -15.03 -4.45 -8.44
N ASP A 34 -15.46 -3.26 -8.06
CA ASP A 34 -16.15 -2.37 -8.98
C ASP A 34 -15.17 -1.82 -10.03
N VAL A 35 -13.90 -1.62 -9.63
CA VAL A 35 -12.79 -1.20 -10.49
C VAL A 35 -11.51 -1.93 -10.06
N VAL A 36 -10.72 -2.36 -11.04
CA VAL A 36 -9.34 -2.86 -10.83
C VAL A 36 -8.38 -1.92 -11.55
N ILE A 37 -7.42 -1.36 -10.82
CA ILE A 37 -6.40 -0.46 -11.34
C ILE A 37 -5.09 -1.22 -11.48
N VAL A 38 -4.67 -1.46 -12.72
CA VAL A 38 -3.39 -2.13 -13.00
C VAL A 38 -2.25 -1.11 -12.91
N GLY A 39 -1.60 -1.07 -11.75
CA GLY A 39 -0.41 -0.26 -11.49
C GLY A 39 -0.58 0.67 -10.29
N ALA A 40 0.14 0.39 -9.19
CA ALA A 40 0.06 1.12 -7.93
C ALA A 40 1.03 2.31 -7.83
N GLY A 41 1.30 2.99 -8.96
CA GLY A 41 2.08 4.23 -8.99
C GLY A 41 1.23 5.45 -8.60
N GLY A 42 1.83 6.65 -8.63
CA GLY A 42 1.12 7.89 -8.27
C GLY A 42 -0.18 8.12 -9.06
N HIS A 43 -0.21 7.77 -10.35
CA HIS A 43 -1.41 7.86 -11.18
C HIS A 43 -2.49 6.87 -10.75
N GLY A 44 -2.14 5.62 -10.47
CA GLY A 44 -3.10 4.60 -10.05
C GLY A 44 -3.69 4.90 -8.68
N LEU A 45 -2.84 5.31 -7.72
CA LEU A 45 -3.29 5.76 -6.40
C LEU A 45 -4.14 7.03 -6.48
N GLY A 46 -3.77 7.97 -7.37
CA GLY A 46 -4.55 9.17 -7.63
C GLY A 46 -5.93 8.85 -8.23
N ALA A 47 -5.99 7.91 -9.17
CA ALA A 47 -7.26 7.44 -9.75
C ALA A 47 -8.15 6.76 -8.70
N ALA A 48 -7.60 5.87 -7.87
CA ALA A 48 -8.34 5.24 -6.76
C ALA A 48 -8.91 6.29 -5.80
N TYR A 49 -8.11 7.30 -5.44
CA TYR A 49 -8.55 8.41 -4.61
C TYR A 49 -9.69 9.20 -5.25
N TYR A 50 -9.55 9.56 -6.53
CA TYR A 50 -10.55 10.34 -7.25
C TYR A 50 -11.88 9.59 -7.40
N LEU A 51 -11.83 8.29 -7.73
CA LEU A 51 -13.00 7.39 -7.76
C LEU A 51 -13.74 7.36 -6.42
N ALA A 52 -13.00 7.25 -5.32
CA ALA A 52 -13.61 7.26 -4.00
C ALA A 52 -14.19 8.63 -3.63
N LYS A 53 -13.45 9.71 -3.92
CA LYS A 53 -13.78 11.06 -3.46
C LYS A 53 -14.92 11.71 -4.26
N GLU A 54 -14.89 11.60 -5.58
CA GLU A 54 -15.82 12.31 -6.47
C GLU A 54 -16.95 11.41 -6.95
N HIS A 55 -16.73 10.08 -7.00
CA HIS A 55 -17.71 9.13 -7.52
C HIS A 55 -18.24 8.15 -6.47
N GLY A 56 -17.73 8.18 -5.23
CA GLY A 56 -18.18 7.28 -4.16
C GLY A 56 -17.81 5.81 -4.36
N ILE A 57 -16.98 5.49 -5.37
CA ILE A 57 -16.58 4.12 -5.68
C ILE A 57 -15.40 3.75 -4.77
N THR A 58 -15.67 2.90 -3.78
CA THR A 58 -14.70 2.58 -2.71
C THR A 58 -14.22 1.12 -2.74
N ASN A 59 -14.84 0.26 -3.54
CA ASN A 59 -14.41 -1.13 -3.74
C ASN A 59 -13.46 -1.23 -4.94
N VAL A 60 -12.23 -0.74 -4.76
CA VAL A 60 -11.18 -0.68 -5.79
C VAL A 60 -9.99 -1.58 -5.39
N ALA A 61 -9.43 -2.28 -6.37
CA ALA A 61 -8.17 -3.05 -6.23
C ALA A 61 -7.03 -2.40 -7.00
#